data_AF-A0A821J059-F1
#
_entry.id   AF-A0A821J059-F1
#
_cell.length_a   1.000
_cell.length_b   1.000
_cell.length_c   1.000
_cell.angle_alpha   90.00
_cell.angle_beta   90.00
_cell.angle_gamma   90.00
#
_symmetry.space_group_name_H-M   'P 1'
#
loop_
_entity.id
_entity.type
_entity.pdbx_description
1 polymer ?
#
loop_
_entity_poly.entity_id
_entity_poly.type
_entity_poly.pdbx_seq_one_letter_code
_entity_poly.pdbx_strand_id
1 'polypeptide(L)'
;KDDDGKLTDSALAAEQWEYYRKRNQSKIHEIFHGQIKSIVTCLTCGTQARTFDPICFLSLPLPGKAKIRTFKFDYVRVNGQIKSYSIKCDENGRMRNLMQKFCDRFQPKTKSIRQREPMDTDSAASNSNQSNRNDDDDDDEEEEEEDFT
;
A
#
# COMPACT_ATOMS: atom_id res chain seq x y z
N LYS A 1 -25.25 -16.88 -29.70
CA LYS A 1 -24.34 -17.59 -30.65
C LYS A 1 -23.17 -17.91 -29.79
N ASP A 2 -23.16 -19.15 -29.35
CA ASP A 2 -22.39 -19.54 -28.18
C ASP A 2 -21.03 -19.97 -28.69
N ASP A 3 -19.99 -19.72 -27.91
CA ASP A 3 -18.63 -19.86 -28.40
C ASP A 3 -18.12 -21.30 -28.18
N ASP A 4 -17.75 -21.96 -29.28
CA ASP A 4 -17.16 -23.30 -29.30
C ASP A 4 -15.70 -23.33 -28.79
N GLY A 5 -15.25 -22.32 -28.04
CA GLY A 5 -13.86 -22.14 -27.57
C GLY A 5 -12.83 -21.83 -28.66
N LYS A 6 -13.25 -21.74 -29.93
CA LYS A 6 -12.34 -21.71 -31.09
C LYS A 6 -11.81 -20.32 -31.45
N LEU A 7 -12.50 -19.25 -31.06
CA LEU A 7 -12.09 -17.87 -31.37
C LEU A 7 -11.11 -17.32 -30.31
N THR A 8 -10.30 -16.35 -30.67
CA THR A 8 -9.55 -15.56 -29.67
C THR A 8 -10.51 -14.63 -28.92
N ASP A 9 -10.19 -14.29 -27.67
CA ASP A 9 -11.01 -13.37 -26.87
C ASP A 9 -11.25 -12.03 -27.60
N SER A 10 -10.23 -11.48 -28.26
CA SER A 10 -10.33 -10.24 -29.02
C SER A 10 -11.30 -10.35 -30.21
N ALA A 11 -11.28 -11.47 -30.95
CA ALA A 11 -12.20 -11.69 -32.07
C ALA A 11 -13.65 -11.85 -31.60
N LEU A 12 -13.86 -12.63 -30.52
CA LEU A 12 -15.18 -12.85 -29.95
C LEU A 12 -15.77 -11.58 -29.31
N ALA A 13 -14.94 -10.80 -28.60
CA ALA A 13 -15.30 -9.49 -28.08
C ALA A 13 -15.76 -8.55 -29.21
N ALA A 14 -15.00 -8.48 -30.30
CA ALA A 14 -15.32 -7.66 -31.46
C ALA A 14 -16.61 -8.10 -32.18
N GLU A 15 -16.86 -9.41 -32.37
CA GLU A 15 -18.11 -9.93 -32.94
C GLU A 15 -19.33 -9.55 -32.06
N GLN A 16 -19.22 -9.74 -30.73
CA GLN A 16 -20.28 -9.38 -29.79
C GLN A 16 -20.49 -7.87 -29.69
N TRP A 17 -19.41 -7.07 -29.73
CA TRP A 17 -19.49 -5.61 -29.73
C TRP A 17 -20.14 -5.05 -31.00
N GLU A 18 -19.81 -5.61 -32.15
CA GLU A 18 -20.44 -5.27 -33.42
C GLU A 18 -21.96 -5.59 -33.41
N TYR A 19 -22.33 -6.73 -32.85
CA TYR A 19 -23.73 -7.13 -32.67
C TYR A 19 -24.51 -6.24 -31.68
N TYR A 20 -23.83 -5.73 -30.64
CA TYR A 20 -24.37 -4.74 -29.72
C TYR A 20 -24.56 -3.37 -30.40
N ARG A 21 -23.52 -2.87 -31.09
CA ARG A 21 -23.56 -1.59 -31.81
C ARG A 21 -24.63 -1.56 -32.89
N LYS A 22 -24.89 -2.67 -33.59
CA LYS A 22 -25.96 -2.77 -34.61
C LYS A 22 -27.38 -2.42 -34.09
N ARG A 23 -27.63 -2.51 -32.78
CA ARG A 23 -28.89 -2.07 -32.16
C ARG A 23 -28.80 -0.70 -31.50
N ASN A 24 -27.60 -0.31 -31.07
CA ASN A 24 -27.35 0.83 -30.20
C ASN A 24 -26.37 1.82 -30.86
N GLN A 25 -26.81 2.45 -31.94
CA GLN A 25 -26.05 3.46 -32.68
C GLN A 25 -26.39 4.86 -32.19
N SER A 26 -25.80 5.30 -31.07
CA SER A 26 -25.89 6.70 -30.64
C SER A 26 -24.59 7.18 -30.01
N LYS A 27 -24.37 8.50 -30.00
CA LYS A 27 -23.16 9.11 -29.45
C LYS A 27 -22.96 8.81 -27.95
N ILE A 28 -24.05 8.57 -27.21
CA ILE A 28 -24.02 8.15 -25.81
C ILE A 28 -23.41 6.75 -25.67
N HIS A 29 -23.76 5.82 -26.58
CA HIS A 29 -23.16 4.49 -26.58
C HIS A 29 -21.67 4.53 -26.95
N GLU A 30 -21.27 5.37 -27.90
CA GLU A 30 -19.85 5.54 -28.26
C GLU A 30 -18.97 6.12 -27.13
N ILE A 31 -19.52 7.01 -26.30
CA ILE A 31 -18.77 7.71 -25.25
C ILE A 31 -18.78 6.95 -23.93
N PHE A 32 -19.96 6.46 -23.51
CA PHE A 32 -20.15 5.93 -22.16
C PHE A 32 -20.13 4.40 -22.08
N HIS A 33 -20.29 3.68 -23.19
CA HIS A 33 -20.32 2.22 -23.13
C HIS A 33 -18.96 1.59 -23.42
N GLY A 34 -18.52 0.71 -22.52
CA GLY A 34 -17.43 -0.24 -22.70
C GLY A 34 -17.95 -1.68 -22.72
N GLN A 35 -17.03 -2.64 -22.64
CA GLN A 35 -17.35 -4.07 -22.66
C GLN A 35 -16.56 -4.79 -21.56
N ILE A 36 -17.22 -5.60 -20.73
CA ILE A 36 -16.58 -6.47 -19.73
C ILE A 36 -16.49 -7.89 -20.30
N LYS A 37 -15.36 -8.57 -20.08
CA LYS A 37 -15.26 -10.02 -20.21
C LYS A 37 -15.68 -10.69 -18.91
N SER A 38 -16.82 -11.37 -18.92
CA SER A 38 -17.27 -12.25 -17.84
C SER A 38 -16.88 -13.71 -18.15
N ILE A 39 -16.42 -14.46 -17.14
CA ILE A 39 -16.09 -15.88 -17.27
C ILE A 39 -16.78 -16.64 -16.14
N VAL A 40 -17.69 -17.54 -16.50
CA VAL A 40 -18.39 -18.41 -15.55
C VAL A 40 -17.85 -19.83 -15.71
N THR A 41 -17.26 -20.38 -14.65
CA THR A 41 -16.80 -21.77 -14.62
C THR A 41 -17.85 -22.64 -13.93
N CYS A 42 -18.35 -23.67 -14.59
CA CYS A 42 -19.23 -24.65 -13.97
C CYS A 42 -18.44 -25.52 -12.98
N LEU A 43 -18.85 -25.53 -11.70
CA LEU A 43 -18.17 -26.30 -10.65
C LEU A 43 -18.33 -27.83 -10.79
N THR A 44 -19.30 -28.29 -11.58
CA THR A 44 -19.60 -29.73 -11.76
C THR A 44 -18.86 -30.34 -12.96
N CYS A 45 -18.78 -29.63 -14.09
CA CYS A 45 -18.16 -30.14 -15.33
C CYS A 45 -16.90 -29.39 -15.76
N GLY A 46 -16.49 -28.33 -15.05
CA GLY A 46 -15.30 -27.53 -15.39
C GLY A 46 -15.42 -26.66 -16.64
N THR A 47 -16.51 -26.77 -17.41
CA THR A 47 -16.75 -25.95 -18.60
C THR A 47 -16.74 -24.46 -18.24
N GLN A 48 -15.95 -23.69 -18.97
CA GLN A 48 -15.91 -22.24 -18.87
C GLN A 48 -16.77 -21.62 -19.98
N ALA A 49 -17.78 -20.85 -19.60
CA ALA A 49 -18.50 -19.96 -20.50
C ALA A 49 -17.87 -18.56 -20.41
N ARG A 50 -17.52 -17.98 -21.57
CA ARG A 50 -17.04 -16.60 -21.68
C ARG A 50 -18.06 -15.74 -22.42
N THR A 51 -18.33 -14.57 -21.87
CA THR A 51 -19.35 -13.62 -22.35
C THR A 51 -18.76 -12.21 -22.34
N PHE A 52 -19.15 -11.37 -23.30
CA PHE A 52 -18.62 -10.02 -23.45
C PHE A 52 -19.74 -8.98 -23.38
N ASP A 53 -20.09 -8.61 -22.15
CA ASP A 53 -21.28 -7.84 -21.83
C ASP A 53 -21.01 -6.32 -21.95
N PRO A 54 -21.92 -5.55 -22.58
CA PRO A 54 -21.81 -4.10 -22.64
C PRO A 54 -22.06 -3.49 -21.25
N ILE A 55 -21.25 -2.50 -20.86
CA ILE A 55 -21.37 -1.77 -19.60
C ILE A 55 -21.35 -0.27 -19.83
N CYS A 56 -22.01 0.50 -18.97
CA CYS A 56 -21.98 1.97 -18.95
C CYS A 56 -21.54 2.56 -17.60
N PHE A 57 -21.49 1.74 -16.55
CA PHE A 57 -21.05 2.11 -15.21
C PHE A 57 -20.24 0.96 -14.62
N LEU A 58 -19.27 1.25 -13.76
CA LEU A 58 -18.51 0.24 -13.03
C LEU A 58 -18.61 0.51 -11.52
N SER A 59 -19.20 -0.42 -10.78
CA SER A 59 -19.13 -0.41 -9.32
C SER A 59 -17.79 -1.00 -8.90
N LEU A 60 -16.95 -0.19 -8.26
CA LEU A 60 -15.67 -0.62 -7.72
C LEU A 60 -15.84 -0.96 -6.23
N PRO A 61 -15.49 -2.17 -5.78
CA PRO A 61 -15.48 -2.47 -4.35
C PRO A 61 -14.40 -1.63 -3.69
N LEU A 62 -14.77 -0.88 -2.65
CA LEU A 62 -13.77 -0.22 -1.80
C LEU A 62 -12.86 -1.29 -1.18
N PRO A 63 -11.52 -1.05 -1.14
CA PRO A 63 -10.62 -1.97 -0.46
C PRO A 63 -11.09 -2.12 1.00
N GLY A 64 -11.31 -3.37 1.43
CA GLY A 64 -11.87 -3.63 2.75
C GLY A 64 -11.04 -2.97 3.84
N LYS A 65 -11.70 -2.31 4.81
CA LYS A 65 -11.05 -1.59 5.91
C LYS A 65 -9.92 -2.45 6.48
N ALA A 66 -8.69 -1.93 6.46
CA ALA A 66 -7.52 -2.59 7.02
C ALA A 66 -7.84 -3.01 8.46
N LYS A 67 -7.84 -4.32 8.73
CA LYS A 67 -8.21 -4.83 10.05
C LYS A 67 -7.04 -4.64 10.99
N ILE A 68 -7.00 -3.50 11.65
CA ILE A 68 -5.89 -3.15 12.56
C ILE A 68 -6.06 -3.90 13.88
N ARG A 69 -5.13 -4.81 14.16
CA ARG A 69 -4.96 -5.45 15.46
C ARG A 69 -3.98 -4.63 16.31
N THR A 70 -4.31 -4.45 17.59
CA THR A 70 -3.42 -3.78 18.55
C THR A 70 -2.74 -4.82 19.43
N PHE A 71 -1.43 -4.96 19.30
CA PHE A 71 -0.61 -5.84 20.13
C PHE A 71 -0.15 -5.06 21.36
N LYS A 72 -0.50 -5.54 22.55
CA LYS A 72 0.00 -5.03 23.83
C LYS A 72 1.14 -5.91 24.33
N PHE A 73 2.18 -5.31 24.88
CA PHE A 73 3.30 -6.02 25.48
C PHE A 73 3.90 -5.19 26.64
N ASP A 74 4.30 -5.90 27.69
CA ASP A 74 4.86 -5.31 28.90
C ASP A 74 6.37 -5.45 28.90
N TYR A 75 7.08 -4.33 28.91
CA TYR A 75 8.53 -4.27 29.01
C TYR A 75 8.94 -4.11 30.47
N VAL A 76 9.53 -5.16 31.05
CA VAL A 76 10.07 -5.13 32.41
C VAL A 76 11.57 -4.80 32.34
N ARG A 77 11.96 -3.66 32.91
CA ARG A 77 13.36 -3.29 33.08
C ARG A 77 14.00 -4.11 34.21
N VAL A 78 15.31 -4.29 34.15
CA VAL A 78 16.11 -5.00 35.18
C VAL A 78 15.97 -4.37 36.58
N ASN A 79 15.60 -3.09 36.66
CA ASN A 79 15.29 -2.40 37.92
C ASN A 79 13.84 -2.59 38.42
N GLY A 80 13.10 -3.55 37.88
CA GLY A 80 11.72 -3.87 38.27
C GLY A 80 10.64 -2.95 37.68
N GLN A 81 10.99 -1.91 36.93
CA GLN A 81 10.00 -1.01 36.31
C GLN A 81 9.32 -1.70 35.13
N ILE A 82 8.00 -1.89 35.22
CA ILE A 82 7.15 -2.36 34.12
C ILE A 82 6.65 -1.16 33.32
N LYS A 83 6.76 -1.22 31.99
CA LYS A 83 6.13 -0.27 31.06
C LYS A 83 5.33 -1.03 29.99
N SER A 84 4.02 -0.82 29.98
CA SER A 84 3.12 -1.35 28.96
C SER A 84 3.16 -0.51 27.69
N TYR A 85 3.18 -1.16 26.54
CA TYR A 85 3.20 -0.52 25.22
C TYR A 85 2.22 -1.19 24.27
N SER A 86 1.76 -0.45 23.27
CA SER A 86 0.84 -0.93 22.24
C SER A 86 1.32 -0.58 20.83
N ILE A 87 1.31 -1.56 19.92
CA ILE A 87 1.59 -1.34 18.49
C ILE A 87 0.37 -1.75 17.66
N LYS A 88 -0.07 -0.85 16.79
CA LYS A 88 -1.09 -1.08 15.77
C LYS A 88 -0.45 -1.72 14.52
N CYS A 89 -0.96 -2.89 14.13
CA CYS A 89 -0.52 -3.64 12.95
C CYS A 89 -1.73 -4.16 12.16
N ASP A 90 -1.58 -4.27 10.84
CA ASP A 90 -2.55 -4.94 9.99
C ASP A 90 -2.66 -6.44 10.34
N GLU A 91 -3.86 -7.01 10.29
CA GLU A 91 -4.14 -8.44 10.51
C GLU A 91 -3.42 -9.36 9.52
N ASN A 92 -3.22 -8.92 8.28
CA ASN A 92 -2.42 -9.61 7.26
C ASN A 92 -0.93 -9.23 7.34
N GLY A 93 -0.55 -8.38 8.29
CA GLY A 93 0.83 -7.97 8.56
C GLY A 93 1.67 -9.11 9.10
N ARG A 94 2.86 -9.33 8.53
CA ARG A 94 3.81 -10.34 9.03
C ARG A 94 4.39 -9.90 10.37
N MET A 95 4.68 -10.87 11.26
CA MET A 95 5.33 -10.64 12.56
C MET A 95 6.61 -9.79 12.45
N ARG A 96 7.38 -9.93 11.37
CA ARG A 96 8.56 -9.08 11.09
C ARG A 96 8.24 -7.58 11.09
N ASN A 97 7.06 -7.18 10.62
CA ASN A 97 6.65 -5.77 10.52
C ASN A 97 6.30 -5.22 11.91
N LEU A 98 5.72 -6.06 12.79
CA LEU A 98 5.50 -5.74 14.21
C LEU A 98 6.83 -5.62 14.95
N MET A 99 7.76 -6.56 14.71
CA MET A 99 9.10 -6.54 15.31
C MET A 99 9.97 -5.38 14.79
N GLN A 100 9.83 -4.96 13.53
CA GLN A 100 10.49 -3.77 13.01
C GLN A 100 9.97 -2.53 13.74
N LYS A 101 8.65 -2.30 13.76
CA LYS A 101 8.02 -1.19 14.52
C LYS A 101 8.40 -1.20 16.00
N PHE A 102 8.57 -2.38 16.60
CA PHE A 102 9.07 -2.53 17.96
C PHE A 102 10.53 -2.08 18.04
N CYS A 103 11.43 -2.63 17.24
CA CYS A 103 12.84 -2.24 17.21
C CYS A 103 13.04 -0.74 16.98
N ASP A 104 12.34 -0.15 16.01
CA ASP A 104 12.45 1.28 15.69
C ASP A 104 12.02 2.16 16.88
N ARG A 105 11.04 1.70 17.68
CA ARG A 105 10.52 2.41 18.87
C ARG A 105 11.32 2.12 20.15
N PHE A 106 12.00 0.96 20.24
CA PHE A 106 12.59 0.45 21.49
C PHE A 106 14.10 0.18 21.46
N GLN A 107 14.79 0.33 20.34
CA GLN A 107 16.24 0.23 20.33
C GLN A 107 16.85 1.33 21.23
N PRO A 108 17.65 0.98 22.24
CA PRO A 108 18.51 1.97 22.87
C PRO A 108 19.51 2.43 21.82
N LYS A 109 19.46 3.73 21.43
CA LYS A 109 20.44 4.33 20.52
C LYS A 109 21.84 3.98 21.05
N THR A 110 22.55 3.09 20.34
CA THR A 110 23.87 2.64 20.78
C THR A 110 24.81 3.84 20.68
N LYS A 111 25.16 4.42 21.83
CA LYS A 111 26.19 5.45 21.87
C LYS A 111 27.48 4.78 21.41
N SER A 112 27.86 5.04 20.16
CA SER A 112 29.14 4.60 19.61
C SER A 112 30.23 4.99 20.60
N ILE A 113 30.91 3.98 21.15
CA ILE A 113 32.08 4.20 21.99
C ILE A 113 33.14 4.77 21.04
N ARG A 114 33.30 6.09 21.08
CA ARG A 114 34.34 6.78 20.31
C ARG A 114 35.68 6.16 20.68
N GLN A 115 36.40 5.70 19.66
CA GLN A 115 37.74 5.17 19.81
C GLN A 115 38.64 6.25 20.45
N ARG A 116 39.61 5.83 21.27
CA ARG A 116 40.63 6.75 21.77
C ARG A 116 41.55 7.09 20.58
N GLU A 117 41.67 8.36 20.27
CA GLU A 117 42.63 8.81 19.25
C GLU A 117 44.06 8.61 19.77
N PRO A 118 45.01 8.14 18.93
CA PRO A 118 46.43 8.16 19.26
C PRO A 118 46.95 9.60 19.39
N MET A 119 48.07 9.73 20.08
CA MET A 119 48.78 11.00 20.28
C MET A 119 49.61 11.33 19.04
N ASP A 120 49.11 12.22 18.17
CA ASP A 120 49.84 12.70 17.00
C ASP A 120 50.78 13.88 17.34
N THR A 121 51.98 13.85 16.73
CA THR A 121 53.03 14.85 16.90
C THR A 121 52.95 15.98 15.86
N ASP A 122 53.39 17.17 16.24
CA ASP A 122 53.31 18.41 15.45
C ASP A 122 53.80 18.32 13.99
N SER A 123 53.02 18.88 13.06
CA SER A 123 53.49 19.67 11.91
C SER A 123 52.33 20.44 11.26
N ALA A 124 52.56 21.70 10.90
CA ALA A 124 51.49 22.64 10.53
C ALA A 124 51.19 22.70 9.02
N ALA A 125 49.91 22.91 8.66
CA ALA A 125 49.53 23.65 7.46
C ALA A 125 48.10 24.23 7.53
N SER A 126 48.02 25.51 7.20
CA SER A 126 46.91 26.49 7.23
C SER A 126 45.55 26.15 6.57
N ASN A 127 44.52 26.86 7.05
CA ASN A 127 43.24 27.23 6.40
C ASN A 127 42.21 26.10 6.11
N SER A 128 40.90 26.38 6.07
CA SER A 128 40.16 27.67 6.11
C SER A 128 38.82 27.57 6.86
N ASN A 129 38.40 28.66 7.50
CA ASN A 129 37.07 28.78 8.11
C ASN A 129 35.95 28.83 7.05
N GLN A 130 34.91 28.01 7.21
CA GLN A 130 33.55 28.46 6.92
C GLN A 130 32.53 27.70 7.78
N SER A 131 32.05 28.37 8.84
CA SER A 131 30.99 27.88 9.71
C SER A 131 29.66 28.47 9.28
N ASN A 132 28.86 27.70 8.52
CA ASN A 132 27.43 27.97 8.45
C ASN A 132 26.79 27.39 9.71
N ARG A 133 26.05 28.24 10.44
CA ARG A 133 25.29 27.87 11.63
C ARG A 133 23.81 27.87 11.28
N ASN A 134 23.15 26.80 11.71
CA ASN A 134 21.79 26.78 12.25
C ASN A 134 20.66 27.44 11.44
N ASP A 135 19.80 26.59 10.89
CA ASP A 135 18.35 26.84 10.81
C ASP A 135 17.70 25.72 11.63
N ASP A 136 17.20 26.04 12.83
CA ASP A 136 16.67 25.09 13.82
C ASP A 136 15.27 25.62 14.29
N ASP A 137 14.13 24.92 14.26
CA ASP A 137 13.70 23.60 13.75
C ASP A 137 12.24 23.72 13.21
N ASP A 138 11.68 22.72 12.51
CA ASP A 138 10.29 22.67 11.99
C ASP A 138 9.23 22.32 13.08
N ASP A 139 8.20 23.17 13.25
CA ASP A 139 7.00 22.89 14.07
C ASP A 139 5.93 22.14 13.23
N ASP A 140 5.69 20.86 13.52
CA ASP A 140 4.52 20.11 13.03
C ASP A 140 3.29 20.46 13.91
N GLU A 141 2.40 21.34 13.41
CA GLU A 141 1.08 21.58 14.03
C GLU A 141 0.15 20.36 13.86
N GLU A 142 -0.48 19.90 14.96
CA GLU A 142 -1.50 18.84 14.92
C GLU A 142 -2.83 19.41 14.38
N GLU A 143 -3.26 19.00 13.18
CA GLU A 143 -4.62 19.29 12.69
C GLU A 143 -5.67 18.49 13.50
N GLU A 144 -6.49 19.20 14.28
CA GLU A 144 -7.71 18.64 14.87
C GLU A 144 -8.81 18.54 13.80
N GLU A 145 -9.19 17.33 13.37
CA GLU A 145 -10.41 17.11 12.58
C GLU A 145 -11.65 17.34 13.46
N GLU A 146 -12.32 18.50 13.32
CA GLU A 146 -13.63 18.74 13.92
C GLU A 146 -14.71 17.84 13.28
N ASP A 147 -15.39 17.06 14.12
CA ASP A 147 -16.50 16.16 13.77
C ASP A 147 -17.79 16.97 13.53
N PHE A 148 -18.26 17.04 12.28
CA PHE A 148 -19.50 17.75 11.94
C PHE A 148 -20.65 16.77 11.63
N THR A 149 -21.63 16.75 12.54
CA THR A 149 -22.93 16.03 12.43
C THR A 149 -23.92 16.72 11.51
#